data_AF-A0A699S9A3-F1
#
_entry.id   AF-A0A699S9A3-F1
#
_cell.length_a   1.000
_cell.length_b   1.000
_cell.length_c   1.000
_cell.angle_alpha   90.00
_cell.angle_beta   90.00
_cell.angle_gamma   90.00
#
_symmetry.space_group_name_H-M   'P 1'
#
loop_
_entity.id
_entity.type
_entity.pdbx_description
1 polymer ?
#
loop_
_entity_poly.entity_id
_entity_poly.type
_entity_poly.pdbx_seq_one_letter_code
_entity_poly.pdbx_strand_id
1 'polypeptide(L)' 'YEEVFAPVARIEAIRLFLAYASFMGFMVYQMDVKSAFLYETIEDEVYVCQPPGFKDPDYPDKAYKVVKALYGLH' A
#
# COMPACT_ATOMS: atom_id res chain seq x y z
N TYR A 1 -13.70 1.77 18.23
CA TYR A 1 -12.34 2.17 17.84
C TYR A 1 -11.62 0.91 17.40
N GLU A 2 -11.82 0.53 16.14
CA GLU A 2 -11.04 -0.51 15.47
C GLU A 2 -10.10 0.20 14.50
N GLU A 3 -8.99 0.74 15.01
CA GLU A 3 -7.93 1.22 14.14
C GLU A 3 -7.18 -0.01 13.61
N VAL A 4 -7.51 -0.42 12.38
CA VAL A 4 -6.75 -1.43 11.63
C VAL A 4 -5.48 -0.75 11.13
N PHE A 5 -4.44 -0.73 11.96
CA PHE A 5 -3.12 -0.32 11.50
C PHE A 5 -2.61 -1.37 10.53
N ALA A 6 -2.32 -0.97 9.29
CA ALA A 6 -1.55 -1.79 8.36
C ALA A 6 -0.28 -2.28 9.10
N PRO A 7 0.08 -3.58 9.02
CA PRO A 7 1.23 -4.11 9.74
C PRO A 7 2.52 -3.59 9.11
N VAL A 8 2.90 -2.36 9.47
CA VAL A 8 4.21 -1.81 9.13
C VAL A 8 5.20 -2.43 10.09
N ALA A 9 6.00 -3.37 9.59
CA ALA A 9 7.10 -3.94 10.36
C ALA A 9 8.02 -2.80 10.80
N ARG A 10 8.18 -2.64 12.12
CA ARG A 10 9.10 -1.65 12.69
C ARG A 10 10.53 -1.98 12.29
N ILE A 11 11.32 -0.96 11.95
CA ILE A 11 12.69 -1.15 11.46
C ILE A 11 13.57 -1.89 12.47
N GLU A 12 13.33 -1.71 13.77
CA GLU A 12 14.00 -2.42 14.85
C GLU A 12 13.74 -3.92 14.81
N ALA A 13 12.48 -4.33 14.54
CA ALA A 13 12.09 -5.73 14.44
C ALA A 13 12.72 -6.41 13.20
N ILE A 14 12.75 -5.70 12.06
CA ILE A 14 13.40 -6.17 10.83
C ILE A 14 14.90 -6.39 11.10
N ARG A 15 15.56 -5.43 11.75
CA ARG A 15 16.99 -5.54 12.09
C ARG A 15 17.30 -6.71 13.01
N LEU A 16 16.48 -6.90 14.05
CA LEU A 16 16.64 -8.03 14.97
C LEU A 16 16.45 -9.38 14.25
N PHE A 17 15.42 -9.48 13.42
CA PHE A 17 15.17 -10.68 12.62
C PHE A 17 16.34 -11.01 11.69
N LEU A 18 16.86 -10.04 10.95
CA LEU A 18 18.00 -10.23 10.06
C LEU A 18 19.28 -10.61 10.82
N ALA A 19 19.54 -9.98 11.97
CA ALA A 19 20.68 -10.32 12.81
C ALA A 19 20.60 -11.78 13.31
N TYR A 20 19.42 -12.22 13.74
CA TYR A 20 19.19 -13.59 14.18
C TYR A 20 19.29 -14.59 13.03
N ALA A 21 18.68 -14.30 11.87
CA ALA A 21 18.77 -15.15 10.69
C ALA A 21 20.23 -15.31 10.23
N SER A 22 21.02 -14.23 10.24
CA SER A 22 22.45 -14.27 9.96
C SER A 22 23.23 -15.10 10.98
N PHE A 23 22.89 -15.01 12.27
CA PHE A 23 23.53 -15.81 13.31
C PHE A 23 23.25 -17.30 13.16
N MET A 24 22.01 -17.66 12.81
CA MET A 24 21.58 -19.05 12.64
C MET A 24 21.92 -19.63 11.25
N GLY A 25 22.47 -18.82 10.33
CA GLY A 25 22.77 -19.24 8.97
C GLY A 25 21.52 -19.49 8.11
N PHE A 26 20.39 -18.85 8.43
CA PHE A 26 19.16 -18.98 7.68
C PHE A 26 19.21 -18.19 6.37
N MET A 27 18.70 -18.81 5.32
CA MET A 27 18.47 -18.14 4.04
C MET A 27 17.17 -17.35 4.12
N VAL A 28 17.27 -16.03 3.99
CA VAL A 28 16.12 -15.12 4.01
C VAL A 28 15.74 -14.76 2.57
N TYR A 29 14.46 -14.90 2.25
CA TYR A 29 13.89 -14.46 0.98
C TYR A 29 13.04 -13.21 1.19
N GLN A 30 13.16 -12.25 0.29
CA GLN A 30 12.28 -11.08 0.23
C GLN A 30 11.24 -11.30 -0.86
N MET A 31 9.97 -11.12 -0.53
CA MET A 31 8.86 -11.15 -1.48
C MET A 31 8.11 -9.82 -1.39
N ASP A 32 8.13 -9.05 -2.47
CA ASP A 32 7.33 -7.84 -2.61
C ASP A 32 6.01 -8.18 -3.33
N VAL A 33 4.89 -8.10 -2.61
CA VAL A 33 3.58 -8.38 -3.15
C VAL A 33 2.99 -7.09 -3.71
N LYS A 34 3.22 -6.82 -5.00
CA LYS A 34 2.70 -5.65 -5.71
C LYS A 34 1.18 -5.45 -5.57
N SER A 35 0.44 -6.53 -5.37
CA SER A 35 -1.02 -6.53 -5.27
C SER A 35 -1.56 -6.57 -3.84
N ALA A 36 -0.71 -6.55 -2.80
CA ALA A 36 -1.19 -6.60 -1.41
C ALA A 36 -2.13 -5.43 -1.11
N PHE A 37 -1.90 -4.27 -1.73
CA PHE A 37 -2.74 -3.08 -1.64
C PHE A 37 -4.00 -3.12 -2.52
N LEU A 38 -4.02 -3.95 -3.57
CA LEU A 38 -5.12 -3.99 -4.54
C LEU A 38 -6.24 -4.98 -4.15
N TYR A 39 -6.08 -5.67 -3.02
CA TYR A 39 -7.05 -6.65 -2.52
C TYR A 39 -8.03 -6.04 -1.51
N GLU A 40 -7.63 -4.99 -0.79
CA GLU A 40 -8.54 -4.27 0.09
C GLU A 40 -9.35 -3.25 -0.72
N THR A 41 -10.68 -3.39 -0.64
CA THR A 41 -11.61 -2.39 -1.15
C THR A 41 -11.61 -1.24 -0.14
N ILE A 42 -11.41 0.00 -0.61
CA ILE A 42 -11.47 1.15 0.29
C ILE A 42 -12.92 1.29 0.77
N GLU A 43 -13.14 1.24 2.09
CA GLU A 43 -14.47 1.47 2.68
C GLU A 43 -14.86 2.96 2.58
N ASP A 44 -13.88 3.85 2.66
CA ASP A 44 -14.05 5.29 2.52
C ASP A 44 -14.17 5.75 1.06
N GLU A 45 -15.00 6.79 0.85
CA GLU A 45 -15.18 7.41 -0.46
C GLU A 45 -14.03 8.36 -0.80
N VAL A 46 -12.95 7.82 -1.37
CA VAL A 46 -11.82 8.61 -1.85
C VAL A 46 -12.01 8.97 -3.32
N TYR A 47 -11.85 10.26 -3.63
CA TYR A 47 -11.86 10.78 -5.00
C TYR A 47 -10.50 11.37 -5.35
N VAL A 48 -10.05 11.16 -6.59
CA VAL A 48 -8.80 11.71 -7.12
C VAL A 48 -9.06 12.56 -8.35
N CYS A 49 -8.30 13.64 -8.48
CA CYS A 49 -8.29 14.45 -9.68
C CYS A 49 -7.84 13.62 -10.89
N GLN A 50 -8.29 14.01 -12.08
CA GLN A 50 -7.91 13.29 -13.29
C GLN A 50 -6.41 13.38 -13.53
N PRO A 51 -5.73 12.23 -13.69
CA PRO A 51 -4.30 12.24 -13.86
C PRO A 51 -3.91 12.88 -15.20
N PRO A 52 -2.73 13.53 -15.28
CA PRO A 52 -2.22 14.06 -16.54
C PRO A 52 -2.15 12.93 -17.59
N GLY A 53 -2.78 13.14 -18.75
CA GLY A 53 -2.85 12.14 -19.83
C GLY A 53 -4.11 11.25 -19.82
N PHE A 54 -4.97 11.37 -18.81
CA PHE A 54 -6.25 10.66 -18.73
C PHE A 54 -7.43 11.61 -18.49
N LYS A 55 -7.28 12.86 -18.96
CA LYS A 55 -8.34 13.87 -18.86
C LYS A 55 -9.46 13.56 -19.85
N ASP A 56 -10.66 13.40 -19.33
CA ASP A 56 -11.90 13.28 -20.08
C ASP A 56 -12.25 14.64 -20.70
N PRO A 57 -12.30 14.76 -22.04
CA PRO A 57 -12.60 16.01 -22.71
C PRO A 57 -14.06 16.47 -22.54
N ASP A 58 -15.00 15.53 -22.31
CA ASP A 58 -16.42 15.84 -22.13
C ASP A 58 -16.71 16.24 -20.67
N TYR A 59 -15.88 15.79 -19.74
CA TYR A 59 -16.04 16.04 -18.31
C TYR A 59 -14.72 16.43 -17.62
N PRO A 60 -14.12 17.57 -17.97
CA PRO A 60 -12.78 17.96 -17.50
C PRO A 60 -12.67 18.17 -15.98
N ASP A 61 -13.80 18.50 -15.32
CA ASP A 61 -13.84 18.84 -13.90
C ASP A 61 -14.27 17.67 -12.99
N LYS A 62 -14.52 16.48 -13.55
CA LYS A 62 -14.90 15.31 -12.74
C LYS A 62 -13.71 14.71 -12.01
N ALA A 63 -13.95 14.16 -10.82
CA ALA A 63 -13.00 13.34 -10.09
C ALA A 63 -13.32 11.85 -10.27
N TYR A 64 -12.31 10.99 -10.21
CA TYR A 64 -12.48 9.54 -10.26
C TYR A 64 -12.57 8.98 -8.84
N LYS A 65 -13.52 8.07 -8.60
CA LYS A 65 -13.60 7.33 -7.33
C LYS A 65 -12.53 6.24 -7.30
N VAL A 66 -11.75 6.21 -6.24
CA VAL A 66 -10.75 5.17 -5.99
C VAL A 66 -11.46 3.96 -5.39
N VAL A 67 -11.44 2.84 -6.11
CA VAL A 67 -12.13 1.59 -5.69
C VAL A 67 -11.17 0.64 -4.95
N LYS A 68 -9.86 0.82 -5.11
CA LYS A 68 -8.82 -0.03 -4.51
C LYS A 68 -7.75 0.83 -3.86
N ALA A 69 -7.24 0.41 -2.70
CA ALA A 69 -6.24 1.18 -1.99
C ALA A 69 -5.00 1.44 -2.89
N LEU A 70 -4.66 2.72 -3.03
CA LEU A 70 -3.43 3.15 -3.72
C LEU A 70 -2.30 3.29 -2.70
N TYR A 71 -1.07 3.08 -3.15
CA TYR A 71 0.13 3.16 -2.32
C TYR A 71 0.20 4.52 -1.56
N GLY A 72 0.34 4.47 -0.24
CA GLY A 72 0.58 5.66 0.58
C GLY A 72 -0.63 6.55 0.87
N LEU A 73 -1.86 6.11 0.56
CA LEU A 73 -3.05 6.68 1.18
C LEU A 73 -3.17 6.12 2.60
N HIS A 74 -2.85 6.95 3.57
CA HIS A 74 -2.90 6.67 4.99
C HIS A 74 -3.79 7.69 5.69
#